data_AF-W6Q4L0-F1
#
_entry.id   AF-W6Q4L0-F1
#
_cell.length_a   1.000
_cell.length_b   1.000
_cell.length_c   1.000
_cell.angle_alpha   90.00
_cell.angle_beta   90.00
_cell.angle_gamma   90.00
#
_symmetry.space_group_name_H-M   'P 1'
#
loop_
_entity.id
_entity.type
_entity.pdbx_description
1 polymer ?
#
loop_
_entity_poly.entity_id
_entity_poly.type
_entity_poly.pdbx_seq_one_letter_code
_entity_poly.pdbx_strand_id
1 'polypeptide(L)'
;MDFPLVSIAMAYDGIDDLDMVQIKPLIATLPMFETLYHALEERDQRDPASWRPTGRGQVLMRNATNTVQSYSGRGLMRMLAEEMMRRSATEGFRGIQIESVSKVVEKVWSKPPAPFRGTIIAQFHTTTFEEEKKSGEVLYPLRPANVNISKIFVSLRA
;
A
#
# COMPACT_ATOMS: atom_id res chain seq x y z
N MET A 1 28.29 -8.99 -3.76
CA MET A 1 27.58 -8.14 -2.78
C MET A 1 27.62 -8.91 -1.47
N ASP A 2 28.48 -8.51 -0.54
CA ASP A 2 28.77 -9.30 0.67
C ASP A 2 28.04 -8.75 1.91
N PHE A 3 26.99 -7.96 1.70
CA PHE A 3 26.15 -7.42 2.76
C PHE A 3 24.78 -8.12 2.77
N PRO A 4 24.23 -8.45 3.95
CA PRO A 4 22.95 -9.12 4.04
C PRO A 4 21.82 -8.21 3.54
N LEU A 5 20.88 -8.78 2.78
CA LEU A 5 19.63 -8.11 2.42
C LEU A 5 18.72 -8.06 3.66
N VAL A 6 18.69 -6.90 4.32
CA VAL A 6 18.00 -6.74 5.62
C VAL A 6 16.68 -5.99 5.52
N SER A 7 16.42 -5.34 4.38
CA SER A 7 15.15 -4.68 4.13
C SER A 7 14.88 -4.56 2.64
N ILE A 8 13.61 -4.71 2.24
CA ILE A 8 13.16 -4.59 0.86
C ILE A 8 12.04 -3.54 0.74
N ALA A 9 11.98 -2.88 -0.41
CA ALA A 9 10.85 -2.06 -0.83
C ALA A 9 10.59 -2.34 -2.31
N MET A 10 9.43 -2.92 -2.62
CA MET A 10 9.05 -3.31 -3.98
C MET A 10 7.96 -2.39 -4.50
N ALA A 11 8.15 -1.91 -5.72
CA ALA A 11 7.17 -1.15 -6.48
C ALA A 11 7.24 -1.54 -7.96
N TYR A 12 6.16 -1.30 -8.68
CA TYR A 12 6.06 -1.46 -10.13
C TYR A 12 5.36 -0.24 -10.72
N ASP A 13 5.57 0.01 -12.02
CA ASP A 13 4.84 1.05 -12.74
C ASP A 13 3.39 0.63 -12.90
N GLY A 14 2.45 1.46 -12.45
CA GLY A 14 1.04 1.11 -12.43
C GLY A 14 0.38 1.00 -13.80
N ILE A 15 1.08 1.34 -14.89
CA ILE A 15 0.59 1.06 -16.24
C ILE A 15 0.85 -0.40 -16.66
N ASP A 16 1.86 -1.03 -16.06
CA ASP A 16 2.24 -2.42 -16.29
C ASP A 16 1.65 -3.25 -15.13
N ASP A 17 0.34 -3.52 -15.22
CA ASP A 17 -0.42 -4.24 -14.20
C ASP A 17 0.19 -5.62 -13.87
N LEU A 18 -0.08 -6.09 -12.65
CA LEU A 18 0.32 -7.44 -12.24
C LEU A 18 -0.37 -8.50 -13.10
N ASP A 19 0.41 -9.50 -13.53
CA ASP A 19 -0.15 -10.68 -14.18
C ASP A 19 -0.98 -11.49 -13.17
N MET A 20 -2.30 -11.31 -13.23
CA MET A 20 -3.22 -11.97 -12.32
C MET A 20 -3.25 -13.49 -12.49
N VAL A 21 -2.87 -14.04 -13.65
CA VAL A 21 -2.75 -15.50 -13.82
C VAL A 21 -1.61 -16.03 -12.96
N GLN A 22 -0.49 -15.30 -12.92
CA GLN A 22 0.68 -15.69 -12.12
C GLN A 22 0.54 -15.38 -10.63
N ILE A 23 -0.17 -14.30 -10.26
CA ILE A 23 -0.29 -13.85 -8.86
C ILE A 23 -1.45 -14.53 -8.12
N LYS A 24 -2.48 -15.02 -8.81
CA LYS A 24 -3.63 -15.70 -8.16
C LYS A 24 -3.24 -16.82 -7.18
N PRO A 25 -2.31 -17.73 -7.49
CA PRO A 25 -1.89 -18.76 -6.54
C PRO A 25 -1.32 -18.18 -5.24
N LEU A 26 -0.58 -17.06 -5.32
CA LEU A 26 -0.09 -16.36 -4.14
C LEU A 26 -1.24 -15.73 -3.34
N ILE A 27 -2.14 -14.99 -4.00
CA ILE A 27 -3.31 -14.37 -3.35
C ILE A 27 -4.14 -15.42 -2.60
N ALA A 28 -4.36 -16.59 -3.20
CA ALA A 28 -5.13 -17.69 -2.59
C ALA A 28 -4.50 -18.22 -1.28
N THR A 29 -3.21 -17.96 -1.05
CA THR A 29 -2.52 -18.34 0.21
C THR A 29 -2.47 -17.23 1.24
N LEU A 30 -2.87 -16.00 0.90
CA LEU A 30 -2.85 -14.85 1.79
C LEU A 30 -4.22 -14.70 2.45
N PRO A 31 -4.33 -14.94 3.77
CA PRO A 31 -5.62 -14.82 4.46
C PRO A 31 -6.19 -13.42 4.31
N MET A 32 -7.47 -13.35 3.97
CA MET A 32 -8.24 -12.10 3.88
C MET A 32 -7.74 -11.08 2.85
N PHE A 33 -6.79 -11.44 1.96
CA PHE A 33 -6.23 -10.47 1.00
C PHE A 33 -7.30 -9.82 0.13
N GLU A 34 -8.16 -10.64 -0.48
CA GLU A 34 -9.24 -10.16 -1.35
C GLU A 34 -10.22 -9.27 -0.59
N THR A 35 -10.67 -9.69 0.60
CA THR A 35 -11.53 -8.88 1.49
C THR A 35 -10.94 -7.51 1.77
N LEU A 36 -9.66 -7.45 2.18
CA LEU A 36 -9.01 -6.20 2.54
C LEU A 36 -8.93 -5.23 1.36
N TYR A 37 -8.48 -5.73 0.20
CA TYR A 37 -8.30 -4.90 -0.99
C TYR A 37 -9.63 -4.48 -1.62
N HIS A 38 -10.64 -5.37 -1.63
CA HIS A 38 -11.99 -5.02 -2.07
C HIS A 38 -12.60 -3.92 -1.19
N ALA A 39 -12.49 -4.05 0.14
CA ALA A 39 -12.99 -3.07 1.08
C ALA A 39 -12.32 -1.68 0.92
N LEU A 40 -11.04 -1.64 0.57
CA LEU A 40 -10.34 -0.40 0.24
C LEU A 40 -10.81 0.20 -1.09
N GLU A 41 -11.03 -0.62 -2.11
CA GLU A 41 -11.49 -0.16 -3.42
C GLU A 41 -12.90 0.43 -3.36
N GLU A 42 -13.85 -0.22 -2.67
CA GLU A 42 -15.21 0.32 -2.47
C GLU A 42 -15.22 1.67 -1.76
N ARG A 43 -14.21 1.92 -0.91
CA ARG A 43 -14.08 3.16 -0.13
C ARG A 43 -13.28 4.24 -0.85
N ASP A 44 -12.61 3.93 -1.97
CA ASP A 44 -11.91 4.93 -2.76
C ASP A 44 -12.90 5.73 -3.61
N GLN A 45 -13.21 6.94 -3.16
CA GLN A 45 -14.19 7.82 -3.82
C GLN A 45 -13.56 8.73 -4.89
N ARG A 46 -12.26 8.57 -5.20
CA ARG A 46 -11.61 9.39 -6.24
C ARG A 46 -12.09 8.95 -7.62
N ASP A 47 -12.14 9.90 -8.55
CA ASP A 47 -12.23 9.58 -9.97
C ASP A 47 -11.01 8.74 -10.38
N PRO A 48 -11.18 7.52 -10.94
CA PRO A 48 -10.07 6.72 -11.44
C PRO A 48 -9.14 7.49 -12.39
N ALA A 49 -9.66 8.41 -13.21
CA ALA A 49 -8.86 9.22 -14.12
C ALA A 49 -7.95 10.22 -13.40
N SER A 50 -8.25 10.58 -12.14
CA SER A 50 -7.46 11.55 -11.37
C SER A 50 -6.13 10.99 -10.89
N TRP A 51 -6.03 9.67 -10.71
CA TRP A 51 -4.85 9.03 -10.12
C TRP A 51 -4.27 7.89 -10.96
N ARG A 52 -5.08 7.14 -11.72
CA ARG A 52 -4.55 6.02 -12.52
C ARG A 52 -3.54 6.53 -13.55
N PRO A 53 -2.48 5.77 -13.83
CA PRO A 53 -1.53 6.13 -14.87
C PRO A 53 -2.18 5.98 -16.25
N THR A 54 -1.96 6.97 -17.12
CA THR A 54 -2.31 6.90 -18.55
C THR A 54 -1.10 6.57 -19.43
N GLY A 55 0.06 6.35 -18.81
CA GLY A 55 1.31 5.98 -19.46
C GLY A 55 2.40 5.66 -18.43
N ARG A 56 3.51 5.07 -18.91
CA ARG A 56 4.69 4.76 -18.11
C ARG A 56 5.27 6.02 -17.46
N GLY A 57 5.89 5.84 -16.29
CA GLY A 57 6.54 6.92 -15.54
C GLY A 57 5.57 7.84 -14.81
N GLN A 58 4.28 7.48 -14.67
CA GLN A 58 3.31 8.36 -14.02
C GLN A 58 3.08 8.00 -12.56
N VAL A 59 2.64 6.77 -12.26
CA VAL A 59 2.28 6.37 -10.90
C VAL A 59 2.90 5.03 -10.58
N LEU A 60 3.62 4.95 -9.46
CA LEU A 60 4.10 3.68 -8.93
C LEU A 60 3.06 3.05 -8.02
N MET A 61 2.94 1.74 -8.12
CA MET A 61 2.20 0.90 -7.20
C MET A 61 3.19 0.24 -6.27
N ARG A 62 3.20 0.63 -5.00
CA ARG A 62 4.04 0.02 -3.99
C ARG A 62 3.38 -1.29 -3.55
N ASN A 63 4.04 -2.42 -3.79
CA ASN A 63 3.49 -3.74 -3.50
C ASN A 63 3.96 -4.35 -2.17
N ALA A 64 5.25 -4.25 -1.80
CA ALA A 64 5.75 -4.94 -0.60
C ALA A 64 6.87 -4.18 0.14
N THR A 65 6.94 -4.35 1.47
CA THR A 65 8.12 -4.04 2.28
C THR A 65 8.27 -5.07 3.36
N ASN A 66 9.50 -5.38 3.71
CA ASN A 66 9.82 -6.21 4.85
C ASN A 66 11.19 -5.76 5.36
N THR A 67 11.35 -5.69 6.67
CA THR A 67 12.66 -5.50 7.32
C THR A 67 12.86 -6.70 8.23
N VAL A 68 14.01 -7.36 8.12
CA VAL A 68 14.38 -8.49 8.98
C VAL A 68 14.24 -8.08 10.45
N GLN A 69 13.65 -8.93 11.28
CA GLN A 69 13.26 -8.60 12.65
C GLN A 69 14.42 -8.03 13.48
N SER A 70 15.63 -8.59 13.37
CA SER A 70 16.83 -8.11 14.08
C SER A 70 17.31 -6.71 13.66
N TYR A 71 16.78 -6.20 12.55
CA TYR A 71 17.01 -4.85 12.02
C TYR A 71 15.80 -3.93 12.16
N SER A 72 14.69 -4.41 12.74
CA SER A 72 13.54 -3.58 13.06
C SER A 72 13.90 -2.49 14.06
N GLY A 73 13.19 -1.36 14.01
CA GLY A 73 13.46 -0.20 14.86
C GLY A 73 14.63 0.69 14.41
N ARG A 74 15.43 0.27 13.41
CA ARG A 74 16.55 1.06 12.86
C ARG A 74 16.15 2.08 11.79
N GLY A 75 14.85 2.22 11.51
CA GLY A 75 14.34 3.18 10.52
C GLY A 75 14.58 2.81 9.05
N LEU A 76 15.06 1.59 8.74
CA LEU A 76 15.39 1.15 7.38
C LEU A 76 14.20 1.29 6.42
N MET A 77 13.01 0.81 6.79
CA MET A 77 11.80 0.93 5.97
C MET A 77 11.47 2.39 5.62
N ARG A 78 11.61 3.31 6.59
CA ARG A 78 11.40 4.74 6.35
C ARG A 78 12.44 5.30 5.37
N MET A 79 13.72 4.99 5.58
CA MET A 79 14.78 5.45 4.68
C MET A 79 14.59 4.97 3.25
N LEU A 80 14.18 3.70 3.07
CA LEU A 80 13.85 3.16 1.74
C LEU A 80 12.61 3.82 1.13
N ALA A 81 11.56 4.08 1.93
CA ALA A 81 10.37 4.79 1.44
C ALA A 81 10.71 6.20 0.97
N GLU A 82 11.50 6.95 1.74
CA GLU A 82 11.90 8.32 1.38
C GLU A 82 12.88 8.36 0.21
N GLU A 83 13.81 7.40 0.12
CA GLU A 83 14.68 7.25 -1.06
C GLU A 83 13.83 6.99 -2.31
N MET A 84 12.88 6.06 -2.23
CA MET A 84 11.98 5.75 -3.34
C MET A 84 11.19 6.98 -3.77
N MET A 85 10.61 7.74 -2.83
CA MET A 85 9.91 8.99 -3.15
C MET A 85 10.81 9.98 -3.91
N ARG A 86 12.04 10.21 -3.43
CA ARG A 86 12.99 11.12 -4.09
C ARG A 86 13.42 10.64 -5.47
N ARG A 87 13.76 9.35 -5.58
CA ARG A 87 14.20 8.75 -6.84
C ARG A 87 13.08 8.80 -7.87
N SER A 88 11.88 8.35 -7.51
CA SER A 88 10.73 8.35 -8.41
C SER A 88 10.29 9.77 -8.80
N ALA A 89 10.38 10.74 -7.91
CA ALA A 89 10.14 12.15 -8.27
C ALA A 89 11.15 12.63 -9.33
N THR A 90 12.43 12.26 -9.19
CA THR A 90 13.49 12.57 -10.17
C THR A 90 13.25 11.87 -11.52
N GLU A 91 12.69 10.65 -11.49
CA GLU A 91 12.32 9.88 -12.68
C GLU A 91 11.03 10.40 -13.36
N GLY A 92 10.35 11.40 -12.78
CA GLY A 92 9.18 12.05 -13.38
C GLY A 92 7.82 11.51 -12.90
N PHE A 93 7.80 10.55 -11.99
CA PHE A 93 6.57 10.04 -11.40
C PHE A 93 5.83 11.15 -10.64
N ARG A 94 4.51 11.21 -10.83
CA ARG A 94 3.64 12.18 -10.13
C ARG A 94 3.14 11.66 -8.79
N GLY A 95 3.12 10.35 -8.58
CA GLY A 95 2.68 9.79 -7.31
C GLY A 95 3.02 8.32 -7.08
N ILE A 96 2.81 7.89 -5.84
CA ILE A 96 2.96 6.50 -5.40
C ILE A 96 1.69 6.11 -4.64
N GLN A 97 1.06 5.00 -5.04
CA GLN A 97 -0.02 4.39 -4.28
C GLN A 97 0.52 3.23 -3.42
N ILE A 98 0.01 3.13 -2.20
CA ILE A 98 0.32 2.04 -1.28
C ILE A 98 -0.89 1.68 -0.43
N GLU A 99 -1.17 0.39 -0.30
CA GLU A 99 -2.05 -0.18 0.70
C GLU A 99 -1.25 -0.67 1.91
N SER A 100 -1.78 -0.46 3.12
CA SER A 100 -1.10 -0.76 4.36
C SER A 100 -2.00 -1.45 5.37
N VAL A 101 -1.46 -2.51 5.97
CA VAL A 101 -2.04 -3.21 7.13
C VAL A 101 -1.24 -2.95 8.41
N SER A 102 -0.31 -1.99 8.38
CA SER A 102 0.62 -1.70 9.46
C SER A 102 0.57 -0.22 9.83
N LYS A 103 0.28 0.05 11.11
CA LYS A 103 0.29 1.42 11.66
C LYS A 103 1.61 2.16 11.42
N VAL A 104 2.73 1.44 11.42
CA VAL A 104 4.07 2.03 11.20
C VAL A 104 4.24 2.43 9.74
N VAL A 105 3.80 1.57 8.80
CA VAL A 105 3.84 1.87 7.37
C VAL A 105 2.86 3.01 7.06
N GLU A 106 1.62 2.96 7.56
CA GLU A 106 0.66 4.05 7.41
C GLU A 106 1.25 5.39 7.88
N LYS A 107 1.87 5.43 9.06
CA LYS A 107 2.47 6.66 9.59
C LYS A 107 3.54 7.24 8.67
N VAL A 108 4.41 6.40 8.10
CA VAL A 108 5.48 6.86 7.20
C VAL A 108 4.91 7.39 5.89
N TRP A 109 3.96 6.67 5.29
CA TRP A 109 3.45 6.99 3.96
C TRP A 109 2.38 8.09 3.98
N SER A 110 1.64 8.27 5.08
CA SER A 110 0.69 9.38 5.24
C SER A 110 1.35 10.70 5.63
N LYS A 111 2.61 10.67 6.10
CA LYS A 111 3.37 11.86 6.53
C LYS A 111 4.78 11.85 5.93
N PRO A 112 4.90 11.86 4.60
CA PRO A 112 6.20 11.92 3.95
C PRO A 112 6.87 13.27 4.22
N PRO A 113 8.21 13.36 4.13
CA PRO A 113 8.90 14.64 4.22
C PRO A 113 8.56 15.55 3.03
N ALA A 114 8.67 16.86 3.23
CA ALA A 114 8.55 17.83 2.14
C ALA A 114 9.56 17.53 1.00
N PRO A 115 9.22 17.80 -0.27
CA PRO A 115 8.01 18.47 -0.75
C PRO A 115 6.80 17.53 -0.95
N PHE A 116 6.91 16.26 -0.56
CA PHE A 116 5.89 15.26 -0.84
C PHE A 116 4.68 15.40 0.09
N ARG A 117 3.52 14.90 -0.36
CA ARG A 117 2.28 14.95 0.41
C ARG A 117 1.57 13.61 0.40
N GLY A 118 1.43 13.00 1.56
CA GLY A 118 0.63 11.79 1.75
C GLY A 118 -0.83 12.12 2.02
N THR A 119 -1.74 11.38 1.40
CA THR A 119 -3.18 11.47 1.63
C THR A 119 -3.73 10.07 1.85
N ILE A 120 -4.42 9.85 2.97
CA ILE A 120 -5.20 8.62 3.20
C ILE A 120 -6.45 8.73 2.34
N ILE A 121 -6.58 7.83 1.38
CA ILE A 121 -7.65 7.82 0.39
C ILE A 121 -8.85 7.04 0.89
N ALA A 122 -8.58 5.87 1.44
CA ALA A 122 -9.56 4.98 2.03
C ALA A 122 -8.97 4.39 3.30
N GLN A 123 -9.79 4.23 4.33
CA GLN A 123 -9.39 3.60 5.57
C GLN A 123 -10.59 2.91 6.22
N PHE A 124 -10.34 1.79 6.86
CA PHE A 124 -11.27 1.18 7.78
C PHE A 124 -10.50 0.51 8.93
N HIS A 125 -11.19 0.31 10.05
CA HIS A 125 -10.63 -0.35 11.22
C HIS A 125 -11.07 -1.81 11.28
N THR A 126 -10.14 -2.73 11.52
CA THR A 126 -10.42 -4.18 11.47
C THR A 126 -11.45 -4.65 12.50
N THR A 127 -11.58 -3.97 13.65
CA THR A 127 -12.54 -4.38 14.70
C THR A 127 -13.99 -4.00 14.39
N THR A 128 -14.22 -3.03 13.51
CA THR A 128 -15.54 -2.51 13.14
C THR A 128 -15.91 -2.84 11.70
N PHE A 129 -15.04 -3.56 10.97
CA PHE A 129 -15.33 -4.00 9.62
C PHE A 129 -16.34 -5.15 9.65
N GLU A 130 -17.45 -4.94 8.95
CA GLU A 130 -18.59 -5.84 8.88
C GLU A 130 -18.77 -6.35 7.46
N GLU A 131 -19.04 -7.64 7.31
CA GLU A 131 -19.53 -8.24 6.07
C GLU A 131 -20.92 -8.81 6.31
N GLU A 132 -21.88 -8.36 5.50
CA GLU A 132 -23.23 -8.92 5.49
C GLU A 132 -23.28 -10.10 4.52
N LYS A 133 -23.63 -11.29 5.03
CA LYS A 133 -23.90 -12.44 4.18
C LYS A 133 -25.23 -12.27 3.47
N LYS A 134 -25.41 -12.99 2.36
CA LYS A 134 -26.71 -13.12 1.66
C LYS A 134 -27.86 -13.60 2.55
N SER A 135 -27.55 -14.24 3.68
CA SER A 135 -28.51 -14.67 4.70
C SER A 135 -28.95 -13.57 5.68
N GLY A 136 -28.39 -12.36 5.58
CA GLY A 136 -28.59 -11.25 6.55
C GLY A 136 -27.77 -11.37 7.82
N GLU A 137 -26.88 -12.37 7.92
CA GLU A 137 -25.95 -12.51 9.05
C GLU A 137 -24.77 -11.53 8.89
N VAL A 138 -24.49 -10.74 9.92
CA VAL A 138 -23.33 -9.83 9.98
C VAL A 138 -22.13 -10.55 10.60
N LEU A 139 -21.02 -10.56 9.88
CA LEU A 139 -19.74 -11.11 10.33
C LEU A 139 -18.69 -10.01 10.55
N TYR A 140 -17.74 -10.30 11.44
CA TYR A 140 -16.56 -9.47 11.71
C TYR A 140 -15.28 -10.25 11.38
N PRO A 141 -14.98 -10.48 10.10
CA PRO A 141 -14.00 -11.49 9.69
C PRO A 141 -12.55 -11.13 10.02
N LEU A 142 -12.29 -9.87 10.40
CA LEU A 142 -10.95 -9.36 10.71
C LEU A 142 -10.66 -9.29 12.21
N ARG A 143 -11.62 -9.66 13.08
CA ARG A 143 -11.36 -9.78 14.53
C ARG A 143 -10.51 -11.03 14.81
N PRO A 144 -9.61 -10.99 15.82
CA PRO A 144 -9.41 -9.92 16.81
C PRO A 144 -8.36 -8.88 16.40
N ALA A 145 -7.93 -8.82 15.14
CA ALA A 145 -6.93 -7.85 14.72
C ALA A 145 -7.41 -6.42 15.02
N ASN A 146 -6.49 -5.56 15.43
CA ASN A 146 -6.78 -4.20 15.91
C ASN A 146 -5.83 -3.22 15.23
N VAL A 147 -6.06 -2.97 13.94
CA VAL A 147 -5.26 -2.09 13.10
C VAL A 147 -6.15 -1.33 12.12
N ASN A 148 -5.64 -0.18 11.65
CA ASN A 148 -6.18 0.45 10.46
C ASN A 148 -5.65 -0.25 9.22
N ILE A 149 -6.55 -0.46 8.26
CA ILE A 149 -6.22 -0.85 6.90
C ILE A 149 -6.42 0.40 6.05
N SER A 150 -5.40 0.80 5.30
CA SER A 150 -5.36 2.11 4.66
C SER A 150 -4.84 2.04 3.24
N LYS A 151 -5.52 2.73 2.32
CA LYS A 151 -5.04 3.08 0.98
C LYS A 151 -4.50 4.50 1.03
N ILE A 152 -3.25 4.70 0.62
CA ILE A 152 -2.55 5.98 0.73
C ILE A 152 -2.01 6.34 -0.64
N PHE A 153 -2.16 7.61 -1.01
CA PHE A 153 -1.53 8.18 -2.19
C PHE A 153 -0.54 9.27 -1.78
N VAL A 154 0.69 9.15 -2.24
CA VAL A 154 1.74 10.15 -2.05
C VAL A 154 1.89 10.95 -3.33
N SER A 155 1.62 12.25 -3.27
CA SER A 155 1.98 13.18 -4.34
C SER A 155 3.48 13.44 -4.30
N LEU A 156 4.14 13.21 -5.44
CA LEU A 156 5.56 13.47 -5.63
C LEU A 156 5.84 14.83 -6.29
N ARG A 157 4.82 15.46 -6.87
CA ARG A 157 4.91 16.83 -7.35
C ARG A 157 4.71 17.80 -6.18
N ALA A 158 5.58 18.79 -6.11
CA ALA A 158 5.44 19.96 -5.24
C ALA A 158 4.22 20.79 -5.63
#